data_AF-A0A914A6X6-F1
#
_entry.id   AF-A0A914A6X6-F1
#
_cell.length_a   1.000
_cell.length_b   1.000
_cell.length_c   1.000
_cell.angle_alpha   90.00
_cell.angle_beta   90.00
_cell.angle_gamma   90.00
#
_symmetry.space_group_name_H-M   'P 1'
#
loop_
_entity.id
_entity.type
_entity.pdbx_description
1 polymer ?
#
loop_
_entity_poly.entity_id
_entity_poly.type
_entity_poly.pdbx_seq_one_letter_code
_entity_poly.pdbx_strand_id
1 'polypeptide(L)'
;MADRVTQLQDAVNQLAEHFCNSVGVLQQSASPAKFPGFEKQGVGQLPEPAQSQEEYSQLFAQLIARTAKDIDVLIDSLPSEESTLELQQASLRNLEADNQEAAAKLAEVVERGEALLVRIQEALGDIAEAQLRTQSAKKGKQAKEVKAEKEEESQETT
;
A
#
# COMPACT_ATOMS: atom_id res chain seq x y z
N MET A 1 -2.90 -6.53 5.40
CA MET A 1 -1.53 -6.90 5.01
C MET A 1 -1.01 -7.76 6.16
N ALA A 2 -1.06 -9.09 6.01
CA ALA A 2 -0.73 -10.01 7.10
C ALA A 2 0.80 -10.18 7.16
N ASP A 3 1.37 -10.23 8.36
CA ASP A 3 2.78 -10.56 8.57
C ASP A 3 3.08 -11.99 8.07
N ARG A 4 4.34 -12.30 7.75
CA ARG A 4 4.74 -13.62 7.24
C ARG A 4 4.40 -14.75 8.20
N VAL A 5 4.47 -14.52 9.51
CA VAL A 5 4.08 -15.50 10.52
C VAL A 5 2.56 -15.74 10.49
N THR A 6 1.75 -14.70 10.31
CA THR A 6 0.30 -14.83 10.16
C THR A 6 -0.06 -15.59 8.87
N GLN A 7 0.59 -15.27 7.75
CA GLN A 7 0.39 -16.00 6.48
C GLN A 7 0.73 -17.49 6.62
N LEU A 8 1.80 -17.82 7.35
CA LEU A 8 2.19 -19.20 7.61
C LEU A 8 1.12 -19.93 8.44
N GLN A 9 0.58 -19.30 9.48
CA GLN A 9 -0.52 -19.87 10.28
C GLN A 9 -1.76 -20.12 9.41
N ASP A 10 -2.14 -19.17 8.56
CA ASP A 10 -3.28 -19.32 7.67
C ASP A 10 -3.07 -20.45 6.64
N ALA A 11 -1.86 -20.60 6.12
CA ALA A 11 -1.52 -21.67 5.18
C ALA A 11 -1.54 -23.05 5.84
N VAL A 12 -1.05 -23.18 7.08
CA VAL A 12 -1.11 -24.41 7.86
C VAL A 12 -2.56 -24.80 8.19
N ASN A 13 -3.39 -23.83 8.56
CA ASN A 13 -4.81 -24.07 8.79
C ASN A 13 -5.52 -24.54 7.51
N GLN A 14 -5.27 -23.90 6.38
CA GLN A 14 -5.80 -24.32 5.07
C GLN A 14 -5.33 -25.72 4.67
N LEU A 15 -4.07 -26.07 4.95
CA LEU A 15 -3.56 -27.42 4.69
C LEU A 15 -4.31 -28.46 5.54
N ALA A 16 -4.57 -28.17 6.81
CA ALA A 16 -5.33 -29.05 7.69
C ALA A 16 -6.79 -29.23 7.19
N GLU A 17 -7.42 -28.17 6.72
CA GLU A 17 -8.75 -28.24 6.08
C GLU A 17 -8.74 -29.12 4.82
N HIS A 18 -7.73 -28.97 3.94
CA HIS A 18 -7.59 -29.82 2.77
C HIS A 18 -7.41 -31.30 3.14
N PHE A 19 -6.64 -31.61 4.17
CA PHE A 19 -6.52 -32.98 4.67
C PHE A 19 -7.86 -33.50 5.20
N CYS A 20 -8.56 -32.75 6.04
CA CYS A 20 -9.85 -33.16 6.59
C CYS A 20 -10.89 -33.41 5.49
N ASN A 21 -11.00 -32.48 4.54
CA ASN A 21 -11.95 -32.58 3.43
C ASN A 21 -11.61 -33.74 2.48
N SER A 22 -10.32 -33.94 2.18
CA SER A 22 -9.88 -35.04 1.32
C SER A 22 -10.16 -36.42 1.92
N VAL A 23 -9.98 -36.59 3.23
CA VAL A 23 -10.37 -37.81 3.94
C VAL A 23 -11.87 -38.06 3.85
N GLY A 24 -12.70 -37.02 4.00
CA GLY A 24 -14.14 -37.13 3.83
C GLY A 24 -14.54 -37.60 2.43
N VAL A 25 -13.93 -37.02 1.39
CA VAL A 25 -14.14 -37.44 -0.01
C VAL A 25 -13.69 -38.89 -0.24
N LEU A 26 -12.54 -39.29 0.29
CA LEU A 26 -12.04 -40.66 0.15
C LEU A 26 -12.96 -41.67 0.83
N GLN A 27 -13.48 -41.35 2.03
CA GLN A 27 -14.43 -42.22 2.73
C GLN A 27 -15.76 -42.36 1.99
N GLN A 28 -16.28 -41.28 1.41
CA GLN A 28 -17.50 -41.32 0.59
C GLN A 28 -17.31 -42.14 -0.70
N SER A 29 -16.10 -42.16 -1.23
CA SER A 29 -15.74 -42.88 -2.47
C SER A 29 -15.27 -44.32 -2.21
N ALA A 30 -15.10 -44.72 -0.95
CA ALA A 30 -14.54 -46.02 -0.60
C ALA A 30 -15.53 -47.14 -0.92
N SER A 31 -15.17 -48.00 -1.87
CA SER A 31 -15.89 -49.25 -2.12
C SER A 31 -15.46 -50.33 -1.11
N PRO A 32 -16.40 -51.14 -0.57
CA PRO A 32 -16.05 -52.26 0.31
C PRO A 32 -15.05 -53.22 -0.35
N ALA A 33 -14.01 -53.61 0.38
CA ALA A 33 -13.04 -54.59 -0.12
C ALA A 33 -13.73 -55.94 -0.34
N LYS A 34 -13.49 -56.56 -1.51
CA LYS A 34 -13.98 -57.91 -1.81
C LYS A 34 -12.96 -58.92 -1.29
N PHE A 35 -13.34 -59.69 -0.28
CA PHE A 35 -12.53 -60.80 0.21
C PHE A 35 -12.83 -62.08 -0.57
N PRO A 36 -11.82 -62.91 -0.92
CA PRO A 36 -12.06 -64.19 -1.56
C PRO A 36 -12.91 -65.07 -0.64
N GLY A 37 -14.06 -65.55 -1.13
CA GLY A 37 -15.01 -66.38 -0.37
C GLY A 37 -16.22 -65.64 0.22
N PHE A 38 -16.33 -64.32 0.06
CA PHE A 38 -17.47 -63.51 0.52
C PHE A 38 -18.33 -63.00 -0.66
N GLU A 39 -18.56 -63.84 -1.67
CA GLU A 39 -19.50 -63.52 -2.75
C GLU A 39 -20.91 -63.94 -2.37
N LYS A 40 -21.79 -62.92 -2.26
CA LYS A 40 -23.25 -62.95 -2.08
C LYS A 40 -23.71 -62.98 -0.62
N GLN A 41 -24.26 -61.85 -0.15
CA GLN A 41 -25.71 -61.61 -0.16
C GLN A 41 -26.01 -60.17 0.31
N GLY A 42 -26.61 -59.34 -0.56
CA GLY A 42 -27.53 -58.28 -0.11
C GLY A 42 -26.97 -56.90 0.24
N VAL A 43 -26.12 -56.29 -0.58
CA VAL A 43 -26.07 -54.82 -0.65
C VAL A 43 -26.22 -54.42 -2.11
N GLY A 44 -27.26 -53.65 -2.39
CA GLY A 44 -27.63 -53.23 -3.74
C GLY A 44 -26.48 -52.57 -4.48
N GLN A 45 -26.58 -52.58 -5.81
CA GLN A 45 -25.74 -51.80 -6.71
C GLN A 45 -25.57 -50.39 -6.15
N LEU A 46 -24.43 -50.12 -5.50
CA LEU A 46 -23.99 -48.75 -5.26
C LEU A 46 -23.39 -48.25 -6.57
N PRO A 47 -23.58 -46.96 -6.89
CA PRO A 47 -23.26 -46.41 -8.20
C PRO A 47 -21.80 -46.68 -8.54
N GLU A 48 -21.57 -47.02 -9.81
CA GLU A 48 -20.29 -46.99 -10.49
C GLU A 48 -19.45 -45.80 -9.97
N PRO A 49 -18.12 -45.93 -9.75
CA PRO A 49 -17.31 -44.81 -9.29
C PRO A 49 -17.55 -43.64 -10.23
N ALA A 50 -18.31 -42.64 -9.76
CA ALA A 50 -18.63 -41.48 -10.56
C ALA A 50 -17.29 -40.82 -10.89
N GLN A 51 -16.95 -40.68 -12.18
CA GLN A 51 -15.68 -40.09 -12.63
C GLN A 51 -15.33 -38.79 -11.88
N SER A 52 -16.37 -38.04 -11.47
CA SER A 52 -16.29 -36.85 -10.63
C SER A 52 -15.60 -37.06 -9.27
N GLN A 53 -15.72 -38.23 -8.63
CA GLN A 53 -15.08 -38.52 -7.33
C GLN A 53 -13.56 -38.74 -7.45
N GLU A 54 -13.09 -39.38 -8.51
CA GLU A 54 -11.65 -39.48 -8.80
C GLU A 54 -11.06 -38.10 -9.10
N GLU A 55 -11.78 -37.23 -9.81
CA GLU A 55 -11.37 -35.85 -10.04
C GLU A 55 -11.21 -35.06 -8.73
N TYR A 56 -12.12 -35.21 -7.77
CA TYR A 56 -11.99 -34.57 -6.45
C TYR A 56 -10.78 -35.08 -5.66
N SER A 57 -10.47 -36.37 -5.73
CA SER A 57 -9.29 -36.93 -5.06
C SER A 57 -7.99 -36.34 -5.61
N GLN A 58 -7.90 -36.20 -6.95
CA GLN A 58 -6.75 -35.58 -7.61
C GLN A 58 -6.66 -34.09 -7.31
N LEU A 59 -7.79 -33.38 -7.30
CA LEU A 59 -7.86 -31.96 -6.93
C LEU A 59 -7.32 -31.74 -5.51
N PHE A 60 -7.78 -32.51 -4.53
CA PHE A 60 -7.29 -32.37 -3.16
C PHE A 60 -5.81 -32.74 -3.03
N ALA A 61 -5.32 -33.76 -3.74
CA ALA A 61 -3.90 -34.07 -3.77
C ALA A 61 -3.07 -32.89 -4.32
N GLN A 62 -3.55 -32.23 -5.37
CA GLN A 62 -2.89 -31.05 -5.94
C GLN A 62 -2.93 -29.86 -4.97
N LEU A 63 -4.07 -29.61 -4.32
CA LEU A 63 -4.21 -28.54 -3.32
C LEU A 63 -3.28 -28.76 -2.13
N ILE A 64 -3.23 -29.99 -1.59
CA ILE A 64 -2.33 -30.35 -0.49
C ILE A 64 -0.86 -30.13 -0.88
N ALA A 65 -0.44 -30.65 -2.04
CA ALA A 65 0.95 -30.53 -2.50
C ALA A 65 1.35 -29.07 -2.74
N ARG A 66 0.45 -28.28 -3.32
CA ARG A 66 0.68 -26.85 -3.55
C ARG A 66 0.78 -26.08 -2.23
N THR A 67 -0.20 -26.24 -1.33
CA THR A 67 -0.21 -25.52 -0.06
C THR A 67 0.99 -25.91 0.81
N ALA A 68 1.41 -27.18 0.79
CA ALA A 68 2.64 -27.61 1.43
C ALA A 68 3.88 -26.91 0.85
N LYS A 69 3.94 -26.74 -0.48
CA LYS A 69 5.05 -26.02 -1.10
C LYS A 69 5.03 -24.52 -0.80
N ASP A 70 3.84 -23.93 -0.74
CA ASP A 70 3.67 -22.53 -0.35
C ASP A 70 4.12 -22.31 1.11
N ILE A 71 3.88 -23.28 2.00
CA ILE A 71 4.41 -23.30 3.38
C ILE A 71 5.94 -23.30 3.39
N ASP A 72 6.61 -24.16 2.60
CA ASP A 72 8.08 -24.16 2.52
C ASP A 72 8.62 -22.79 2.11
N VAL A 73 8.03 -22.18 1.07
CA VAL A 73 8.44 -20.86 0.59
C VAL A 73 8.21 -19.79 1.65
N LEU A 74 7.12 -19.88 2.41
CA LEU A 74 6.85 -18.96 3.51
C LEU A 74 7.90 -19.09 4.61
N ILE A 75 8.30 -20.31 4.98
CA ILE A 75 9.37 -20.60 5.94
C ILE A 75 10.70 -20.01 5.47
N ASP A 76 11.07 -20.25 4.20
CA ASP A 76 12.31 -19.72 3.61
C ASP A 76 12.31 -18.17 3.54
N SER A 77 11.13 -17.56 3.51
CA SER A 77 10.96 -16.10 3.49
C SER A 77 10.92 -15.45 4.87
N LEU A 78 10.97 -16.24 5.95
CA LEU A 78 11.00 -15.68 7.30
C LEU A 78 12.30 -14.91 7.52
N PRO A 79 12.25 -13.78 8.27
CA PRO A 79 13.45 -13.06 8.65
C PRO A 79 14.41 -13.98 9.43
N SER A 80 15.71 -13.82 9.19
CA SER A 80 16.76 -14.73 9.67
C SER A 80 16.75 -14.94 11.19
N GLU A 81 16.65 -16.20 11.63
CA GLU A 81 16.72 -16.62 13.04
C GLU A 81 18.08 -16.32 13.72
N GLU A 82 19.14 -16.09 12.95
CA GLU A 82 20.48 -15.75 13.47
C GLU A 82 20.59 -14.31 14.03
N SER A 83 19.51 -13.53 13.95
CA SER A 83 19.41 -12.21 14.57
C SER A 83 19.27 -12.37 16.09
N THR A 84 20.40 -12.51 16.78
CA THR A 84 20.39 -12.45 18.25
C THR A 84 19.70 -11.16 18.70
N LEU A 85 18.99 -11.21 19.83
CA LEU A 85 18.29 -10.05 20.38
C LEU A 85 19.22 -8.83 20.51
N GLU A 86 20.48 -9.08 20.85
CA GLU A 86 21.53 -8.05 20.96
C GLU A 86 21.86 -7.41 19.61
N LEU A 87 22.01 -8.19 18.54
CA LEU A 87 22.27 -7.66 17.19
C LEU A 87 21.07 -6.85 16.68
N GLN A 88 19.85 -7.30 16.97
CA GLN A 88 18.63 -6.60 16.62
C GLN A 88 18.50 -5.26 17.37
N GLN A 89 18.81 -5.25 18.67
CA GLN A 89 18.84 -4.02 19.47
C GLN A 89 19.92 -3.04 18.97
N ALA A 90 21.10 -3.53 18.59
CA ALA A 90 22.15 -2.69 18.01
C ALA A 90 21.71 -2.10 16.66
N SER A 91 21.07 -2.90 15.80
CA SER A 91 20.51 -2.44 14.54
C SER A 91 19.44 -1.37 14.75
N LEU A 92 18.51 -1.56 15.70
CA LEU A 92 17.50 -0.57 16.05
C LEU A 92 18.11 0.75 16.52
N ARG A 93 19.14 0.71 17.38
CA ARG A 93 19.84 1.93 17.83
C ARG A 93 20.50 2.68 16.67
N ASN A 94 21.09 1.97 15.71
CA ASN A 94 21.67 2.59 14.53
C ASN A 94 20.59 3.23 13.65
N LEU A 95 19.47 2.52 13.41
CA LEU A 95 18.34 3.07 12.66
C LEU A 95 17.74 4.31 13.33
N GLU A 96 17.64 4.33 14.66
CA GLU A 96 17.17 5.49 15.41
C GLU A 96 18.12 6.68 15.26
N ALA A 97 19.43 6.45 15.32
CA ALA A 97 20.43 7.49 15.11
C ALA A 97 20.37 8.06 13.68
N ASP A 98 20.30 7.19 12.67
CA ASP A 98 20.17 7.58 11.26
C ASP A 98 18.87 8.36 11.02
N ASN A 99 17.77 7.94 11.66
CA ASN A 99 16.49 8.63 11.57
C ASN A 99 16.55 10.04 12.18
N GLN A 100 17.19 10.18 13.35
CA GLN A 100 17.39 11.48 14.00
C GLN A 100 18.26 12.40 13.13
N GLU A 101 19.33 11.89 12.54
CA GLU A 101 20.20 12.68 11.64
C GLU A 101 19.43 13.12 10.40
N ALA A 102 18.66 12.21 9.78
CA ALA A 102 17.82 12.53 8.63
C ALA A 102 16.74 13.58 8.97
N ALA A 103 16.11 13.47 10.14
CA ALA A 103 15.12 14.43 10.62
C ALA A 103 15.73 15.82 10.87
N ALA A 104 16.95 15.88 11.44
CA ALA A 104 17.66 17.14 11.64
C ALA A 104 18.00 17.83 10.31
N LYS A 105 18.51 17.07 9.33
CA LYS A 105 18.75 17.56 7.97
C LYS A 105 17.46 18.07 7.31
N LEU A 106 16.36 17.34 7.49
CA LEU A 106 15.07 17.75 6.96
C LEU A 106 14.61 19.07 7.60
N ALA A 107 14.72 19.22 8.93
CA ALA A 107 14.35 20.43 9.64
C ALA A 107 15.15 21.65 9.13
N GLU A 108 16.46 21.49 8.95
CA GLU A 108 17.32 22.55 8.42
C GLU A 108 16.92 22.97 7.00
N VAL A 109 16.62 21.99 6.13
CA VAL A 109 16.18 22.29 4.76
C VAL A 109 14.82 22.99 4.75
N VAL A 110 13.89 22.56 5.61
CA VAL A 110 12.56 23.21 5.75
C VAL A 110 12.72 24.64 6.24
N GLU A 111 13.51 24.89 7.27
CA GLU A 111 13.75 26.24 7.82
C GLU A 111 14.33 27.17 6.75
N ARG A 112 15.34 26.71 5.99
CA ARG A 112 15.91 27.47 4.87
C ARG A 112 14.87 27.73 3.78
N GLY A 113 14.02 26.75 3.49
CA GLY A 113 12.94 26.85 2.52
C GLY A 113 11.91 27.89 2.92
N GLU A 114 11.47 27.88 4.18
CA GLU A 114 10.52 28.86 4.74
C GLU A 114 11.10 30.28 4.72
N ALA A 115 12.36 30.45 5.13
CA ALA A 115 13.03 31.75 5.08
C ALA A 115 13.13 32.32 3.65
N LEU A 116 13.40 31.46 2.67
CA LEU A 116 13.40 31.86 1.26
C LEU A 116 12.00 32.24 0.79
N LEU A 117 10.97 31.51 1.20
CA LEU A 117 9.57 31.77 0.87
C LEU A 117 9.15 33.15 1.39
N VAL A 118 9.50 33.50 2.63
CA VAL A 118 9.24 34.83 3.21
C VAL A 118 9.88 35.94 2.37
N ARG A 119 11.15 35.79 1.97
CA ARG A 119 11.82 36.79 1.12
C ARG A 119 11.16 36.97 -0.24
N ILE A 120 10.66 35.87 -0.84
CA ILE A 120 9.92 35.92 -2.10
C ILE A 120 8.59 36.67 -1.90
N GLN A 121 7.88 36.40 -0.79
CA GLN A 121 6.64 37.10 -0.47
C GLN A 121 6.85 38.60 -0.25
N GLU A 122 7.91 38.99 0.46
CA GLU A 122 8.29 40.39 0.66
C GLU A 122 8.58 41.08 -0.68
N ALA A 123 9.42 40.47 -1.53
CA ALA A 123 9.74 41.02 -2.85
C ALA A 123 8.50 41.15 -3.76
N LEU A 124 7.58 40.18 -3.72
CA LEU A 124 6.30 40.26 -4.43
C LEU A 124 5.42 41.38 -3.87
N GLY A 125 5.43 41.60 -2.56
CA GLY A 125 4.76 42.71 -1.90
C GLY A 125 5.28 44.08 -2.37
N ASP A 126 6.60 44.24 -2.39
CA ASP A 126 7.26 45.46 -2.86
C ASP A 126 6.93 45.76 -4.33
N ILE A 127 6.94 44.73 -5.19
CA ILE A 127 6.55 44.86 -6.60
C ILE A 127 5.09 45.30 -6.72
N ALA A 128 4.18 44.68 -5.95
CA ALA A 128 2.77 45.03 -5.96
C ALA A 128 2.54 46.49 -5.51
N GLU A 129 3.23 46.94 -4.45
CA GLU A 129 3.13 48.32 -3.97
C GLU A 129 3.70 49.32 -4.99
N ALA A 130 4.86 49.02 -5.59
CA ALA A 130 5.46 49.85 -6.64
C ALA A 130 4.54 49.98 -7.86
N GLN A 131 3.85 48.91 -8.25
CA GLN A 131 2.87 48.95 -9.34
C GLN A 131 1.64 49.81 -8.97
N LEU A 132 1.10 49.66 -7.75
CA LEU A 132 -0.01 50.48 -7.27
C LEU A 132 0.35 51.97 -7.21
N ARG A 133 1.53 52.32 -6.68
CA ARG A 133 2.03 53.70 -6.64
C ARG A 133 2.18 54.28 -8.05
N THR A 134 2.73 53.51 -8.98
CA THR A 134 2.89 53.93 -10.38
C THR A 134 1.54 54.15 -11.07
N GLN A 135 0.54 53.28 -10.84
CA GLN A 135 -0.81 53.47 -11.37
C GLN A 135 -1.51 54.70 -10.78
N SER A 136 -1.42 54.91 -9.47
CA SER A 136 -1.97 56.09 -8.79
C SER A 136 -1.33 57.39 -9.27
N ALA A 137 0.00 57.41 -9.45
CA ALA A 137 0.72 58.56 -10.01
C ALA A 137 0.32 58.85 -11.47
N LYS A 138 0.11 57.81 -12.29
CA LYS A 138 -0.42 57.98 -13.66
C LYS A 138 -1.84 58.57 -13.67
N LYS A 139 -2.75 58.07 -12.81
CA LYS A 139 -4.10 58.64 -12.67
C LYS A 139 -4.09 60.08 -12.17
N GLY A 140 -3.22 60.40 -11.21
CA GLY A 140 -3.07 61.76 -10.68
C GLY A 140 -2.51 62.77 -11.70
N LYS A 141 -1.60 62.33 -12.57
CA LYS A 141 -1.11 63.16 -13.69
C LYS A 141 -2.20 63.42 -14.73
N GLN A 142 -2.92 62.38 -15.16
CA GLN A 142 -4.07 62.52 -16.07
C GLN A 142 -5.14 63.47 -15.51
N ALA A 143 -5.47 63.39 -14.22
CA ALA A 143 -6.47 64.27 -13.61
C ALA A 143 -6.01 65.73 -13.51
N LYS A 144 -4.70 65.99 -13.42
CA LYS A 144 -4.13 67.35 -13.43
C LYS A 144 -4.06 67.94 -14.83
N GLU A 145 -3.66 67.16 -15.85
CA GLU A 145 -3.68 67.59 -17.25
C GLU A 145 -5.09 67.96 -17.71
N VAL A 146 -6.10 67.12 -17.41
CA VAL A 146 -7.50 67.38 -17.77
C VAL A 146 -8.08 68.61 -17.06
N LYS A 147 -7.58 68.95 -15.87
CA LYS A 147 -7.96 70.17 -15.14
C LYS A 147 -7.29 71.41 -15.72
N ALA A 148 -6.01 71.32 -16.09
CA ALA A 148 -5.26 72.41 -16.70
C ALA A 148 -5.82 72.77 -18.08
N GLU A 149 -6.13 71.78 -18.92
CA GLU A 149 -6.78 72.02 -20.23
C GLU A 149 -8.15 72.69 -20.07
N LYS A 150 -8.96 72.29 -19.08
CA LYS A 150 -10.25 72.94 -18.82
C LYS A 150 -10.15 74.38 -18.29
N GLU A 151 -9.09 74.69 -17.52
CA GLU A 151 -8.85 76.04 -17.03
C GLU A 151 -8.32 76.97 -18.14
N GLU A 152 -7.50 76.46 -19.08
CA GLU A 152 -7.09 77.20 -20.27
C GLU A 152 -8.27 77.46 -21.22
N GLU A 153 -9.10 76.45 -21.49
CA GLU A 153 -10.25 76.58 -22.41
C GLU A 153 -11.33 77.54 -21.88
N SER A 154 -11.44 77.68 -20.55
CA SER A 154 -12.34 78.65 -19.89
C SER A 154 -11.81 80.09 -19.91
N GLN A 155 -10.50 80.30 -20.11
CA GLN A 155 -9.89 81.62 -20.18
C GLN A 155 -9.90 82.20 -21.60
N GLU A 156 -9.99 81.37 -22.64
CA GLU A 156 -10.10 81.82 -24.05
C GLU A 156 -11.53 82.18 -24.48
N THR A 157 -12.57 81.90 -23.69
CA THR A 157 -13.99 82.15 -24.05
C THR A 157 -14.64 83.39 -23.44
N THR A 158 -13.89 84.29 -22.80
CA THR A 158 -14.39 85.59 -22.30
C THR A 158 -13.73 86.76 -23.01
#